data_AF-A0A1Q5PZ94-F1
#
_entry.id   AF-A0A1Q5PZ94-F1
#
_cell.length_a   1.000
_cell.length_b   1.000
_cell.length_c   1.000
_cell.angle_alpha   90.00
_cell.angle_beta   90.00
_cell.angle_gamma   90.00
#
_symmetry.space_group_name_H-M   'P 1'
#
loop_
_entity.id
_entity.type
_entity.pdbx_description
1 polymer ?
#
loop_
_entity_poly.entity_id
_entity_poly.type
_entity_poly.pdbx_seq_one_letter_code
_entity_poly.pdbx_strand_id
1 'polypeptide(L)'
;MRDSTAECGTTTVWVGDQGVRYYAHGRGLTTSSHLLEAQARASSNRNERLEVARRMYTKRFAGESVDAFTMQQLRGREGVRMARIYRSLSARYGVAWGGRSYDADDFSRSDPINAAISSANAALYGLVHSVIVALGCSPGLGIVHNGNSRAFVFDIADLYKADVFLPIAFEAVAETTADLFGEVRRRMRDRMKRQKLISQIVHDIQEVLGVEPELEASVVSLWDYQQGKVSAGTNWGSSWPS
;
A
#
# COMPACT_ATOMS: atom_id res chain seq x y z
N MET A 1 18.46 13.89 -24.70
CA MET A 1 17.65 14.70 -23.78
C MET A 1 16.21 14.28 -24.04
N ARG A 2 15.57 13.60 -23.09
CA ARG A 2 14.21 13.02 -23.25
C ARG A 2 13.25 13.96 -22.52
N ASP A 3 12.40 14.65 -23.27
CA ASP A 3 11.64 15.83 -22.81
C ASP A 3 10.12 15.58 -22.71
N SER A 4 9.70 14.36 -22.33
CA SER A 4 8.27 14.08 -22.06
C SER A 4 8.04 13.56 -20.63
N THR A 5 6.99 14.06 -19.96
CA THR A 5 6.62 13.71 -18.58
C THR A 5 6.32 12.23 -18.39
N ALA A 6 5.79 11.55 -19.42
CA ALA A 6 5.55 10.11 -19.41
C ALA A 6 6.85 9.29 -19.53
N GLU A 7 7.87 9.79 -20.23
CA GLU A 7 9.19 9.13 -20.35
C GLU A 7 10.05 9.30 -19.09
N CYS A 8 9.76 10.33 -18.27
CA CYS A 8 10.34 10.52 -16.95
C CYS A 8 9.53 9.83 -15.82
N GLY A 9 8.50 9.04 -16.15
CA GLY A 9 7.70 8.32 -15.15
C GLY A 9 6.68 9.17 -14.37
N THR A 10 6.23 10.29 -14.92
CA THR A 10 5.24 11.18 -14.29
C THR A 10 3.81 10.85 -14.76
N THR A 11 2.86 10.80 -13.81
CA THR A 11 1.42 10.60 -14.03
C THR A 11 0.65 11.91 -13.92
N THR A 12 -0.05 12.30 -14.99
CA THR A 12 -0.92 13.50 -15.05
C THR A 12 -2.39 13.10 -15.20
N VAL A 13 -3.31 13.91 -14.66
CA VAL A 13 -4.72 13.56 -14.55
C VAL A 13 -5.60 14.75 -14.94
N TRP A 14 -6.63 14.49 -15.76
CA TRP A 14 -7.44 15.51 -16.43
C TRP A 14 -8.67 15.97 -15.66
N VAL A 15 -8.85 17.30 -15.66
CA VAL A 15 -9.96 18.11 -15.11
C VAL A 15 -10.90 18.65 -16.21
N GLY A 16 -12.12 19.06 -15.85
CA GLY A 16 -13.17 19.57 -16.75
C GLY A 16 -13.16 21.10 -16.79
N ASP A 17 -14.16 21.78 -17.35
CA ASP A 17 -14.04 23.23 -17.67
C ASP A 17 -13.68 24.10 -16.45
N GLN A 18 -12.66 24.96 -16.48
CA GLN A 18 -12.03 25.62 -15.29
C GLN A 18 -11.43 24.68 -14.22
N GLY A 19 -11.39 23.39 -14.46
CA GLY A 19 -11.13 22.34 -13.48
C GLY A 19 -12.35 21.46 -13.14
N VAL A 20 -13.58 21.83 -13.58
CA VAL A 20 -14.84 21.47 -12.91
C VAL A 20 -15.24 19.99 -12.99
N ARG A 21 -14.69 19.20 -13.92
CA ARG A 21 -14.85 17.74 -13.92
C ARG A 21 -13.57 16.96 -14.17
N TYR A 22 -12.91 16.61 -13.09
CA TYR A 22 -11.78 15.69 -13.10
C TYR A 22 -12.19 14.24 -13.20
N TYR A 23 -11.58 13.53 -14.16
CA TYR A 23 -12.01 12.20 -14.58
C TYR A 23 -10.98 11.10 -14.32
N ALA A 24 -9.76 11.18 -14.87
CA ALA A 24 -8.87 10.00 -14.97
C ALA A 24 -7.39 10.34 -15.16
N HIS A 25 -6.52 9.41 -14.71
CA HIS A 25 -5.12 9.64 -14.31
C HIS A 25 -4.07 8.84 -15.09
N GLY A 26 -2.83 9.25 -14.91
CA GLY A 26 -1.65 8.79 -15.65
C GLY A 26 -1.00 7.47 -15.19
N ARG A 27 0.13 7.21 -15.85
CA ARG A 27 0.84 5.93 -15.97
C ARG A 27 1.84 5.65 -14.83
N GLY A 28 1.77 4.45 -14.26
CA GLY A 28 2.75 3.96 -13.27
C GLY A 28 4.20 4.08 -13.74
N LEU A 29 5.13 4.19 -12.80
CA LEU A 29 6.59 4.27 -13.03
C LEU A 29 7.13 3.00 -13.70
N THR A 30 6.46 1.86 -13.51
CA THR A 30 6.87 0.59 -14.09
C THR A 30 6.36 0.44 -15.54
N THR A 31 7.24 -0.06 -16.42
CA THR A 31 6.87 -0.58 -17.74
C THR A 31 6.59 -2.09 -17.72
N SER A 32 6.93 -2.77 -16.62
CA SER A 32 6.76 -4.21 -16.41
C SER A 32 5.45 -4.51 -15.68
N SER A 33 4.75 -5.57 -16.11
CA SER A 33 3.51 -6.07 -15.52
C SER A 33 3.74 -7.13 -14.42
N HIS A 34 4.98 -7.51 -14.13
CA HIS A 34 5.27 -8.66 -13.26
C HIS A 34 4.66 -8.55 -11.86
N LEU A 35 4.72 -7.37 -11.24
CA LEU A 35 4.10 -7.13 -9.93
C LEU A 35 2.57 -7.21 -9.99
N LEU A 36 1.95 -6.68 -11.05
CA LEU A 36 0.50 -6.76 -11.25
C LEU A 36 0.05 -8.20 -11.47
N GLU A 37 0.76 -8.97 -12.27
CA GLU A 37 0.49 -10.38 -12.52
C GLU A 37 0.64 -11.22 -11.24
N ALA A 38 1.72 -11.00 -10.48
CA ALA A 38 1.93 -11.66 -9.20
C ALA A 38 0.81 -11.34 -8.21
N GLN A 39 0.41 -10.07 -8.12
CA GLN A 39 -0.72 -9.65 -7.30
C GLN A 39 -2.03 -10.29 -7.75
N ALA A 40 -2.30 -10.34 -9.05
CA ALA A 40 -3.51 -10.95 -9.60
C ALA A 40 -3.59 -12.44 -9.24
N ARG A 41 -2.50 -13.21 -9.40
CA ARG A 41 -2.44 -14.61 -8.98
C ARG A 41 -2.62 -14.77 -7.47
N ALA A 42 -1.88 -14.00 -6.67
CA ALA A 42 -2.01 -14.02 -5.21
C ALA A 42 -3.42 -13.66 -4.72
N SER A 43 -4.14 -12.78 -5.43
CA SER A 43 -5.52 -12.43 -5.07
C SER A 43 -6.55 -13.47 -5.50
N SER A 44 -6.30 -14.23 -6.58
CA SER A 44 -7.29 -15.15 -7.16
C SER A 44 -7.06 -16.62 -6.77
N ASN A 45 -5.84 -17.00 -6.39
CA ASN A 45 -5.48 -18.34 -5.96
C ASN A 45 -5.43 -18.43 -4.42
N ARG A 46 -6.18 -19.37 -3.83
CA ARG A 46 -6.27 -19.54 -2.37
C ARG A 46 -4.94 -19.86 -1.70
N ASN A 47 -4.09 -20.67 -2.34
CA ASN A 47 -2.81 -21.09 -1.77
C ASN A 47 -1.79 -19.95 -1.83
N GLU A 48 -1.67 -19.30 -2.99
CA GLU A 48 -0.78 -18.14 -3.15
C GLU A 48 -1.23 -16.98 -2.24
N ARG A 49 -2.55 -16.75 -2.10
CA ARG A 49 -3.09 -15.76 -1.15
C ARG A 49 -2.59 -16.00 0.26
N LEU A 50 -2.63 -17.26 0.73
CA LEU A 50 -2.21 -17.62 2.07
C LEU A 50 -0.69 -17.47 2.24
N GLU A 51 0.08 -17.83 1.22
CA GLU A 51 1.53 -17.67 1.21
C GLU A 51 1.94 -16.18 1.31
N VAL A 52 1.37 -15.33 0.47
CA VAL A 52 1.60 -13.88 0.53
C VAL A 52 1.14 -13.31 1.88
N ALA A 53 -0.03 -13.72 2.38
CA ALA A 53 -0.49 -13.30 3.70
C ALA A 53 0.52 -13.68 4.80
N ARG A 54 1.07 -14.90 4.79
CA ARG A 54 2.09 -15.32 5.76
C ARG A 54 3.32 -14.42 5.70
N ARG A 55 3.85 -14.11 4.51
CA ARG A 55 4.97 -13.17 4.34
C ARG A 55 4.64 -11.80 4.95
N MET A 56 3.44 -11.27 4.68
CA MET A 56 2.98 -10.01 5.28
C MET A 56 2.92 -10.06 6.81
N TYR A 57 2.42 -11.16 7.38
CA TYR A 57 2.34 -11.32 8.84
C TYR A 57 3.69 -11.57 9.50
N THR A 58 4.62 -12.28 8.86
CA THR A 58 6.00 -12.46 9.34
C THR A 58 6.67 -11.11 9.59
N LYS A 59 6.47 -10.15 8.67
CA LYS A 59 7.01 -8.79 8.81
C LYS A 59 6.46 -8.04 10.03
N ARG A 60 5.27 -8.41 10.51
CA ARG A 60 4.61 -7.79 11.67
C ARG A 60 4.88 -8.51 12.99
N PHE A 61 5.18 -9.81 12.94
CA PHE A 61 5.54 -10.64 14.08
C PHE A 61 7.02 -11.01 14.02
N ALA A 62 7.90 -10.00 14.02
CA ALA A 62 9.34 -10.23 13.94
C ALA A 62 9.80 -11.26 14.99
N GLY A 63 10.42 -12.34 14.53
CA GLY A 63 10.91 -13.44 15.38
C GLY A 63 9.91 -14.57 15.65
N GLU A 64 8.68 -14.51 15.13
CA GLU A 64 7.72 -15.61 15.21
C GLU A 64 7.53 -16.27 13.84
N SER A 65 7.67 -17.60 13.76
CA SER A 65 7.26 -18.35 12.55
C SER A 65 5.74 -18.42 12.49
N VAL A 66 5.20 -18.05 11.33
CA VAL A 66 3.76 -18.11 11.03
C VAL A 66 3.43 -19.07 9.89
N ASP A 67 4.39 -19.89 9.48
CA ASP A 67 4.34 -20.70 8.26
C ASP A 67 3.23 -21.77 8.32
N ALA A 68 2.94 -22.27 9.52
CA ALA A 68 1.88 -23.26 9.73
C ALA A 68 0.50 -22.64 9.97
N PHE A 69 0.39 -21.31 10.11
CA PHE A 69 -0.88 -20.69 10.49
C PHE A 69 -1.84 -20.55 9.31
N THR A 70 -3.11 -20.76 9.63
CA THR A 70 -4.24 -20.44 8.76
C THR A 70 -4.53 -18.95 8.80
N MET A 71 -5.24 -18.46 7.76
CA MET A 71 -5.65 -17.05 7.69
C MET A 71 -6.43 -16.58 8.93
N GLN A 72 -7.28 -17.43 9.51
CA GLN A 72 -8.04 -17.11 10.70
C GLN A 72 -7.15 -16.94 11.94
N GLN A 73 -6.16 -17.84 12.11
CA GLN A 73 -5.20 -17.75 13.21
C GLN A 73 -4.34 -16.49 13.10
N LEU A 74 -3.88 -16.15 11.88
CA LEU A 74 -3.11 -14.94 11.62
C LEU A 74 -3.90 -13.66 12.03
N ARG A 75 -5.17 -13.57 11.61
CA ARG A 75 -6.05 -12.44 12.01
C ARG A 75 -6.29 -12.39 13.52
N GLY A 76 -6.55 -13.53 14.16
CA GLY A 76 -6.78 -13.60 15.60
C GLY A 76 -5.57 -13.12 16.40
N ARG A 77 -4.36 -13.55 16.02
CA ARG A 77 -3.11 -13.11 16.63
C ARG A 77 -2.89 -11.60 16.46
N GLU A 78 -3.22 -11.05 15.30
CA GLU A 78 -3.10 -9.59 15.12
C GLU A 78 -4.02 -8.82 16.04
N GLY A 79 -5.27 -9.24 16.18
CA GLY A 79 -6.22 -8.56 17.06
C GLY A 79 -5.66 -8.43 18.49
N VAL A 80 -5.07 -9.51 18.99
CA VAL A 80 -4.40 -9.52 20.31
C VAL A 80 -3.16 -8.61 20.32
N ARG A 81 -2.33 -8.64 19.27
CA ARG A 81 -1.15 -7.77 19.15
C ARG A 81 -1.56 -6.29 19.18
N MET A 82 -2.54 -5.89 18.38
CA MET A 82 -3.04 -4.51 18.34
C MET A 82 -3.62 -4.07 19.67
N ALA A 83 -4.43 -4.91 20.32
CA ALA A 83 -4.97 -4.59 21.64
C ALA A 83 -3.86 -4.33 22.67
N ARG A 84 -2.77 -5.10 22.63
CA ARG A 84 -1.60 -4.88 23.50
C ARG A 84 -0.88 -3.57 23.18
N ILE A 85 -0.67 -3.25 21.91
CA ILE A 85 -0.01 -2.01 21.49
C ILE A 85 -0.82 -0.79 21.92
N TYR A 86 -2.13 -0.77 21.66
CA TYR A 86 -2.98 0.33 22.10
C TYR A 86 -2.95 0.53 23.62
N ARG A 87 -3.03 -0.57 24.39
CA ARG A 87 -2.93 -0.51 25.85
C ARG A 87 -1.58 0.06 26.30
N SER A 88 -0.49 -0.38 25.67
CA SER A 88 0.86 0.10 25.99
C SER A 88 1.04 1.58 25.66
N LEU A 89 0.53 2.05 24.52
CA LEU A 89 0.63 3.45 24.12
C LEU A 89 -0.26 4.33 25.01
N SER A 90 -1.46 3.87 25.31
CA SER A 90 -2.38 4.53 26.24
C SER A 90 -1.73 4.75 27.60
N ALA A 91 -1.11 3.71 28.17
CA ALA A 91 -0.38 3.82 29.43
C ALA A 91 0.86 4.74 29.32
N ARG A 92 1.63 4.62 28.23
CA ARG A 92 2.87 5.39 28.03
C ARG A 92 2.63 6.90 27.90
N TYR A 93 1.59 7.28 27.17
CA TYR A 93 1.31 8.69 26.84
C TYR A 93 0.21 9.30 27.71
N GLY A 94 -0.42 8.52 28.60
CA GLY A 94 -1.51 9.00 29.46
C GLY A 94 -2.80 9.34 28.71
N VAL A 95 -2.98 8.82 27.48
CA VAL A 95 -4.16 9.08 26.64
C VAL A 95 -5.09 7.88 26.72
N ALA A 96 -6.33 8.10 27.18
CA ALA A 96 -7.32 7.03 27.28
C ALA A 96 -7.67 6.44 25.91
N TRP A 97 -7.76 5.11 25.82
CA TRP A 97 -8.16 4.41 24.60
C TRP A 97 -9.40 3.55 24.87
N GLY A 98 -10.55 3.99 24.33
CA GLY A 98 -11.83 3.27 24.43
C GLY A 98 -12.14 2.35 23.26
N GLY A 99 -11.27 2.31 22.24
CA GLY A 99 -11.50 1.60 20.99
C GLY A 99 -11.64 2.54 19.79
N ARG A 100 -11.66 1.95 18.61
CA ARG A 100 -11.78 2.71 17.35
C ARG A 100 -13.23 3.10 17.13
N SER A 101 -13.50 4.40 17.13
CA SER A 101 -14.77 4.98 16.69
C SER A 101 -14.51 5.84 15.45
N TYR A 102 -15.09 5.45 14.32
CA TYR A 102 -15.03 6.20 13.07
C TYR A 102 -16.45 6.49 12.62
N ASP A 103 -16.84 7.75 12.69
CA ASP A 103 -18.06 8.25 12.07
C ASP A 103 -17.65 8.99 10.78
N ALA A 104 -18.09 8.48 9.64
CA ALA A 104 -17.79 9.08 8.34
C ALA A 104 -18.53 10.40 8.12
N ASP A 105 -19.66 10.58 8.83
CA ASP A 105 -20.58 11.69 8.65
C ASP A 105 -20.36 12.82 9.66
N ASP A 106 -19.59 12.58 10.74
CA ASP A 106 -19.29 13.58 11.76
C ASP A 106 -17.85 13.48 12.32
N PHE A 107 -16.92 14.12 11.61
CA PHE A 107 -15.52 14.25 12.05
C PHE A 107 -15.35 15.04 13.37
N SER A 108 -16.35 15.86 13.76
CA SER A 108 -16.27 16.75 14.91
C SER A 108 -16.58 16.07 16.25
N ARG A 109 -17.24 14.91 16.21
CA ARG A 109 -17.63 14.13 17.39
C ARG A 109 -16.64 13.02 17.78
N SER A 110 -15.58 12.84 17.00
CA SER A 110 -14.54 11.86 17.32
C SER A 110 -13.68 12.38 18.48
N ASP A 111 -13.41 11.54 19.48
CA ASP A 111 -12.46 11.92 20.53
C ASP A 111 -11.08 12.27 19.91
N PRO A 112 -10.25 13.07 20.60
CA PRO A 112 -9.00 13.56 20.02
C PRO A 112 -8.07 12.44 19.51
N ILE A 113 -8.05 11.28 20.17
CA ILE A 113 -7.20 10.16 19.76
C ILE A 113 -7.72 9.48 18.50
N ASN A 114 -9.04 9.28 18.37
CA ASN A 114 -9.63 8.75 17.15
C ASN A 114 -9.47 9.73 15.98
N ALA A 115 -9.57 11.05 16.22
CA ALA A 115 -9.29 12.07 15.22
C ALA A 115 -7.82 12.05 14.75
N ALA A 116 -6.86 11.98 15.69
CA ALA A 116 -5.43 11.88 15.39
C ALA A 116 -5.11 10.61 14.58
N ILE A 117 -5.66 9.46 14.98
CA ILE A 117 -5.51 8.19 14.26
C ILE A 117 -6.10 8.27 12.85
N SER A 118 -7.28 8.89 12.67
CA SER A 118 -7.86 9.13 11.34
C SER A 118 -6.91 9.94 10.45
N SER A 119 -6.34 11.01 11.00
CA SER A 119 -5.41 11.87 10.27
C SER A 119 -4.13 11.15 9.87
N ALA A 120 -3.54 10.38 10.79
CA ALA A 120 -2.36 9.56 10.53
C ALA A 120 -2.63 8.49 9.46
N ASN A 121 -3.77 7.79 9.56
CA ASN A 121 -4.19 6.79 8.57
C ASN A 121 -4.38 7.42 7.18
N ALA A 122 -5.02 8.59 7.08
CA ALA A 122 -5.22 9.25 5.80
C ALA A 122 -3.87 9.58 5.11
N ALA A 123 -2.92 10.12 5.87
CA ALA A 123 -1.57 10.41 5.36
C ALA A 123 -0.81 9.14 4.94
N LEU A 124 -0.91 8.05 5.71
CA LEU A 124 -0.30 6.77 5.37
C LEU A 124 -0.92 6.16 4.11
N TYR A 125 -2.25 6.08 4.07
CA TYR A 125 -2.97 5.47 2.96
C TYR A 125 -2.70 6.23 1.67
N GLY A 126 -2.58 7.57 1.71
CA GLY A 126 -2.17 8.36 0.57
C GLY A 126 -0.79 7.99 0.04
N LEU A 127 0.20 7.81 0.92
CA LEU A 127 1.55 7.39 0.55
C LEU A 127 1.60 5.96 0.00
N VAL A 128 0.94 5.02 0.68
CA VAL A 128 0.92 3.60 0.26
C VAL A 128 0.19 3.46 -1.07
N HIS A 129 -0.94 4.15 -1.25
CA HIS A 129 -1.68 4.15 -2.50
C HIS A 129 -0.81 4.68 -3.65
N SER A 130 -0.08 5.78 -3.45
CA SER A 130 0.77 6.33 -4.50
C SER A 130 1.88 5.37 -4.91
N VAL A 131 2.50 4.66 -3.95
CA VAL A 131 3.52 3.63 -4.25
C VAL A 131 2.91 2.43 -4.98
N ILE A 132 1.75 1.92 -4.54
CA ILE A 132 1.06 0.80 -5.19
C ILE A 132 0.78 1.11 -6.67
N VAL A 133 0.20 2.28 -6.95
CA VAL A 133 -0.12 2.70 -8.33
C VAL A 133 1.15 2.96 -9.13
N ALA A 134 2.18 3.56 -8.53
CA ALA A 134 3.49 3.74 -9.16
C ALA A 134 4.13 2.42 -9.59
N LEU A 135 3.99 1.36 -8.78
CA LEU A 135 4.47 0.01 -9.09
C LEU A 135 3.56 -0.78 -10.03
N GLY A 136 2.50 -0.17 -10.56
CA GLY A 136 1.58 -0.81 -11.50
C GLY A 136 0.64 -1.84 -10.85
N CYS A 137 0.67 -1.98 -9.52
CA CYS A 137 -0.25 -2.83 -8.78
C CYS A 137 -1.66 -2.20 -8.72
N SER A 138 -2.67 -3.05 -8.52
CA SER A 138 -4.05 -2.63 -8.32
C SER A 138 -4.36 -2.37 -6.85
N PRO A 139 -4.83 -1.18 -6.46
CA PRO A 139 -5.23 -0.90 -5.08
C PRO A 139 -6.37 -1.79 -4.54
N GLY A 140 -7.21 -2.32 -5.45
CA GLY A 140 -8.39 -3.11 -5.08
C GLY A 140 -8.13 -4.61 -4.89
N LEU A 141 -7.01 -5.13 -5.39
CA LEU A 141 -6.68 -6.56 -5.29
C LEU A 141 -5.95 -6.88 -3.98
N GLY A 142 -6.71 -6.89 -2.88
CA GLY A 142 -6.19 -7.24 -1.56
C GLY A 142 -6.00 -8.74 -1.33
N ILE A 143 -5.05 -9.04 -0.45
CA ILE A 143 -4.65 -10.35 0.06
C ILE A 143 -5.37 -10.64 1.38
N VAL A 144 -5.28 -9.74 2.36
CA VAL A 144 -5.91 -9.89 3.69
C VAL A 144 -7.29 -9.24 3.69
N HIS A 145 -7.38 -8.01 3.19
CA HIS A 145 -8.62 -7.29 2.97
C HIS A 145 -9.23 -7.64 1.59
N ASN A 146 -10.55 -7.57 1.47
CA ASN A 146 -11.27 -7.80 0.22
C ASN A 146 -12.56 -6.95 0.16
N GLY A 147 -13.16 -6.80 -1.02
CA GLY A 147 -14.44 -6.11 -1.21
C GLY A 147 -14.37 -4.58 -1.13
N ASN A 148 -13.16 -4.00 -1.17
CA ASN A 148 -12.94 -2.56 -1.13
C ASN A 148 -11.95 -2.17 -2.23
N SER A 149 -12.18 -1.04 -2.92
CA SER A 149 -11.29 -0.50 -3.95
C SER A 149 -9.89 -0.13 -3.45
N ARG A 150 -9.67 -0.13 -2.13
CA ARG A 150 -8.40 0.14 -1.45
C ARG A 150 -7.92 -1.03 -0.60
N ALA A 151 -8.41 -2.24 -0.84
CA ALA A 151 -8.07 -3.41 -0.04
C ALA A 151 -6.55 -3.64 0.08
N PHE A 152 -5.80 -3.57 -1.03
CA PHE A 152 -4.35 -3.74 -0.99
C PHE A 152 -3.62 -2.56 -0.33
N VAL A 153 -4.21 -1.36 -0.37
CA VAL A 153 -3.70 -0.20 0.39
C VAL A 153 -3.75 -0.48 1.89
N PHE A 154 -4.85 -1.06 2.38
CA PHE A 154 -4.97 -1.41 3.79
C PHE A 154 -4.01 -2.53 4.19
N ASP A 155 -3.87 -3.55 3.34
CA ASP A 155 -2.92 -4.64 3.53
C ASP A 155 -1.49 -4.13 3.75
N ILE A 156 -0.99 -3.29 2.85
CA ILE A 156 0.38 -2.76 2.91
C ILE A 156 0.51 -1.72 4.04
N ALA A 157 -0.49 -0.86 4.26
CA ALA A 157 -0.44 0.13 5.33
C ALA A 157 -0.37 -0.52 6.73
N ASP A 158 -1.06 -1.64 6.93
CA ASP A 158 -1.05 -2.37 8.20
C ASP A 158 0.31 -2.98 8.55
N LEU A 159 1.25 -3.08 7.60
CA LEU A 159 2.64 -3.46 7.90
C LEU A 159 3.34 -2.44 8.80
N TYR A 160 2.96 -1.17 8.70
CA TYR A 160 3.69 -0.08 9.34
C TYR A 160 2.90 0.59 10.48
N LYS A 161 1.58 0.37 10.54
CA LYS A 161 0.63 1.04 11.45
C LYS A 161 1.10 1.11 12.90
N ALA A 162 1.62 -0.02 13.40
CA ALA A 162 2.06 -0.19 14.78
C ALA A 162 3.29 0.64 15.16
N ASP A 163 4.32 0.62 14.29
CA ASP A 163 5.66 1.10 14.66
C ASP A 163 5.85 2.60 14.37
N VAL A 164 5.06 3.13 13.44
CA VAL A 164 5.24 4.50 12.94
C VAL A 164 4.08 5.40 13.37
N PHE A 165 2.84 4.95 13.22
CA PHE A 165 1.67 5.83 13.17
C PHE A 165 1.00 5.98 14.53
N LEU A 166 0.77 4.86 15.21
CA LEU A 166 0.12 4.89 16.51
C LEU A 166 0.91 5.72 17.54
N PRO A 167 2.25 5.60 17.67
CA PRO A 167 2.99 6.44 18.60
C PRO A 167 2.84 7.93 18.32
N ILE A 168 2.84 8.34 17.05
CA ILE A 168 2.69 9.76 16.66
C ILE A 168 1.30 10.30 17.06
N ALA A 169 0.25 9.51 16.84
CA ALA A 169 -1.11 9.93 17.20
C ALA A 169 -1.28 10.10 18.72
N PHE A 170 -0.77 9.14 19.50
CA PHE A 170 -0.83 9.21 20.97
C PHE A 170 0.01 10.36 21.52
N GLU A 171 1.22 10.55 21.00
CA GLU A 171 2.12 11.63 21.42
C GLU A 171 1.52 13.03 21.11
N ALA A 172 1.00 13.23 19.90
CA ALA A 172 0.41 14.53 19.51
C ALA A 172 -0.81 14.90 20.37
N VAL A 173 -1.60 13.91 20.79
CA VAL A 173 -2.75 14.14 21.69
C VAL A 173 -2.28 14.44 23.11
N ALA A 174 -1.26 13.74 23.61
CA ALA A 174 -0.70 13.98 24.94
C ALA A 174 -0.13 15.41 25.08
N GLU A 175 0.44 15.96 24.01
CA GLU A 175 0.98 17.32 23.98
C GLU A 175 -0.08 18.43 23.85
N THR A 176 -1.37 18.10 23.72
CA THR A 176 -2.50 19.06 23.67
C THR A 176 -2.30 20.18 22.63
N THR A 177 -2.04 19.81 21.38
CA THR A 177 -1.77 20.78 20.31
C THR A 177 -3.05 21.44 19.78
N ALA A 178 -3.03 22.76 19.56
CA ALA A 178 -4.16 23.53 19.02
C ALA A 178 -4.57 23.12 17.59
N ASP A 179 -3.60 22.81 16.73
CA ASP A 179 -3.79 22.22 15.39
C ASP A 179 -3.38 20.74 15.38
N LEU A 180 -4.17 19.89 16.05
CA LEU A 180 -3.89 18.46 16.16
C LEU A 180 -3.74 17.79 14.79
N PHE A 181 -4.63 18.09 13.84
CA PHE A 181 -4.61 17.48 12.50
C PHE A 181 -3.38 17.87 11.70
N GLY A 182 -3.03 19.16 11.65
CA GLY A 182 -1.83 19.60 10.95
C GLY A 182 -0.57 19.08 11.63
N GLU A 183 -0.54 18.99 12.96
CA GLU A 183 0.60 18.48 13.69
C GLU A 183 0.85 17.00 13.41
N VAL A 184 -0.19 16.17 13.48
CA VAL A 184 -0.10 14.76 13.09
C VAL A 184 0.43 14.63 11.66
N ARG A 185 -0.10 15.38 10.69
CA ARG A 185 0.38 15.35 9.30
C ARG A 185 1.85 15.75 9.16
N ARG A 186 2.32 16.78 9.89
CA ARG A 186 3.72 17.21 9.88
C ARG A 186 4.64 16.12 10.44
N ARG A 187 4.34 15.60 11.63
CA ARG A 187 5.12 14.52 12.27
C ARG A 187 5.18 13.27 11.42
N MET A 188 4.05 12.90 10.83
CA MET A 188 3.91 11.81 9.89
C MET A 188 4.88 11.97 8.71
N ARG A 189 4.79 13.09 7.99
CA ARG A 189 5.68 13.37 6.85
C ARG A 189 7.15 13.28 7.25
N ASP A 190 7.51 13.90 8.38
CA ASP A 190 8.91 13.96 8.82
C ASP A 190 9.41 12.57 9.24
N ARG A 191 8.57 11.76 9.91
CA ARG A 191 8.89 10.38 10.28
C ARG A 191 9.07 9.50 9.04
N MET A 192 8.11 9.54 8.10
CA MET A 192 8.16 8.75 6.87
C MET A 192 9.40 9.11 6.04
N LYS A 193 9.76 10.41 5.97
CA LYS A 193 10.99 10.87 5.32
C LYS A 193 12.24 10.33 6.02
N ARG A 194 12.34 10.47 7.35
CA ARG A 194 13.50 9.99 8.11
C ARG A 194 13.72 8.48 7.97
N GLN A 195 12.65 7.71 7.93
CA GLN A 195 12.70 6.25 7.77
C GLN A 195 12.85 5.79 6.32
N LYS A 196 12.86 6.71 5.34
CA LYS A 196 12.84 6.38 3.90
C LYS A 196 11.70 5.42 3.55
N LEU A 197 10.51 5.66 4.12
CA LEU A 197 9.40 4.71 4.10
C LEU A 197 8.95 4.33 2.67
N ILE A 198 9.06 5.24 1.70
CA ILE A 198 8.76 4.93 0.29
C ILE A 198 9.62 3.76 -0.22
N SER A 199 10.94 3.83 -0.01
CA SER A 199 11.87 2.80 -0.45
C SER A 199 11.58 1.46 0.26
N GLN A 200 11.21 1.52 1.54
CA GLN A 200 10.81 0.35 2.30
C GLN A 200 9.50 -0.26 1.77
N ILE A 201 8.48 0.55 1.47
CA ILE A 201 7.21 0.09 0.88
C ILE A 201 7.44 -0.60 -0.46
N VAL A 202 8.30 -0.03 -1.32
CA VAL A 202 8.64 -0.65 -2.61
C VAL A 202 9.24 -2.04 -2.41
N HIS A 203 10.26 -2.14 -1.55
CA HIS A 203 10.91 -3.41 -1.25
C HIS A 203 9.92 -4.41 -0.64
N ASP A 204 9.11 -3.97 0.32
CA ASP A 204 8.18 -4.85 1.02
C ASP A 204 7.09 -5.37 0.07
N ILE A 205 6.58 -4.56 -0.86
CA ILE A 205 5.63 -5.01 -1.90
C ILE A 205 6.27 -6.08 -2.79
N GLN A 206 7.49 -5.85 -3.26
CA GLN A 206 8.26 -6.81 -4.08
C GLN A 206 8.46 -8.14 -3.33
N GLU A 207 8.89 -8.06 -2.08
CA GLU A 207 9.15 -9.20 -1.21
C GLU A 207 7.88 -10.01 -0.95
N VAL A 208 6.77 -9.37 -0.53
CA VAL A 208 5.55 -10.10 -0.20
C VAL A 208 4.94 -10.75 -1.45
N LEU A 209 5.03 -10.10 -2.62
CA LEU A 209 4.57 -10.66 -3.88
C LEU A 209 5.57 -11.65 -4.51
N GLY A 210 6.78 -11.79 -3.95
CA GLY A 210 7.80 -12.72 -4.44
C GLY A 210 8.36 -12.35 -5.80
N VAL A 211 8.46 -11.05 -6.10
CA VAL A 211 9.03 -10.54 -7.34
C VAL A 211 10.36 -9.87 -7.00
N GLU A 212 11.45 -10.36 -7.60
CA GLU A 212 12.76 -9.76 -7.43
C GLU A 212 12.82 -8.37 -8.09
N PRO A 213 13.62 -7.43 -7.57
CA PRO A 213 13.79 -6.13 -8.19
C PRO A 213 14.43 -6.29 -9.58
N GLU A 214 13.72 -5.87 -10.64
CA GLU A 214 14.32 -5.78 -11.98
C GLU A 214 15.38 -4.67 -11.97
N LEU A 215 16.64 -5.05 -12.16
CA LEU A 215 17.77 -4.12 -12.23
C LEU A 215 17.91 -3.41 -13.58
N GLU A 216 17.15 -3.78 -14.61
CA GLU A 216 17.19 -3.09 -15.91
C GLU A 216 15.82 -3.07 -16.59
N ALA A 217 15.48 -1.92 -17.18
CA ALA A 217 14.28 -1.72 -17.96
C ALA A 217 14.33 -2.58 -19.24
N SER A 218 13.60 -3.70 -19.28
CA SER A 218 13.57 -4.56 -20.46
C SER A 218 12.20 -4.59 -21.16
N VAL A 219 12.25 -4.15 -22.43
CA VAL A 219 11.62 -4.70 -23.64
C VAL A 219 10.31 -5.47 -23.45
N VAL A 220 9.23 -4.88 -23.97
CA VAL A 220 7.89 -5.47 -24.13
C VAL A 220 7.97 -6.76 -24.97
N SER A 221 7.54 -7.90 -24.43
CA SER A 221 7.38 -9.17 -25.16
C SER A 221 5.90 -9.47 -25.41
N LEU A 222 5.56 -9.89 -26.63
CA LEU A 222 4.20 -10.31 -27.01
C LEU A 222 3.94 -11.74 -26.55
N TRP A 223 2.77 -11.99 -25.97
CA TRP A 223 2.34 -13.32 -25.50
C TRP A 223 1.48 -14.01 -26.56
N ASP A 224 1.82 -15.26 -26.91
CA ASP A 224 1.04 -16.18 -27.75
C ASP A 224 0.67 -17.42 -26.92
N TYR A 225 -0.55 -17.93 -27.09
CA TYR A 225 -1.11 -19.06 -26.34
C TYR A 225 -0.55 -20.42 -26.77
N GLN A 226 0.21 -20.52 -27.86
CA GLN A 226 0.69 -21.82 -28.37
C GLN A 226 2.20 -22.07 -28.25
N GLN A 227 3.02 -21.06 -27.98
CA GLN A 227 4.48 -21.20 -27.79
C GLN A 227 4.94 -20.13 -26.80
N GLY A 228 5.65 -20.50 -25.73
CA GLY A 228 6.05 -19.57 -24.65
C GLY A 228 6.79 -18.29 -25.11
N LYS A 229 6.95 -17.33 -24.17
CA LYS A 229 7.50 -15.95 -24.35
C LYS A 229 8.40 -15.80 -25.59
N VAL A 230 7.90 -15.14 -26.62
CA VAL A 230 8.66 -14.75 -27.82
C VAL A 230 9.05 -13.27 -27.69
N SER A 231 10.32 -12.95 -27.91
CA SER A 231 10.82 -11.57 -27.95
C SER A 231 10.12 -10.76 -29.06
N ALA A 232 9.58 -9.59 -28.74
CA ALA A 232 8.92 -8.74 -29.74
C ALA A 232 9.95 -8.16 -30.73
N GLY A 233 9.66 -8.25 -32.04
CA GLY A 233 10.53 -7.74 -33.10
C GLY A 233 10.50 -8.54 -34.41
N THR A 234 9.85 -9.70 -34.44
CA THR A 234 9.72 -10.49 -35.68
C THR A 234 8.55 -9.98 -36.52
N ASN A 235 8.86 -9.48 -37.72
CA ASN A 235 7.87 -9.06 -38.71
C ASN A 235 7.21 -10.31 -39.31
N TRP A 236 5.92 -10.54 -39.03
CA TRP A 236 5.13 -11.66 -39.58
C TRP A 236 4.42 -11.28 -40.90
N GLY A 237 5.10 -10.52 -41.75
CA GLY A 237 4.66 -10.28 -43.12
C GLY A 237 5.00 -11.49 -43.98
N SER A 238 4.07 -12.44 -44.14
CA SER A 238 4.13 -13.39 -45.24
C SER A 238 3.99 -12.62 -46.55
N SER A 239 5.04 -12.65 -47.38
CA SER A 239 4.95 -12.23 -48.77
C SER A 239 3.96 -13.14 -49.49
N TRP A 240 2.82 -12.61 -49.90
CA TRP A 240 1.90 -13.29 -50.80
C TRP A 240 2.57 -13.43 -52.19
N PRO A 241 2.64 -14.64 -52.77
CA PRO A 241 3.10 -14.80 -54.14
C PRO A 241 1.95 -14.52 -55.12
N SER A 242 2.25 -13.75 -56.17
CA SER A 242 1.54 -13.72 -57.45
C SER A 242 2.51 -14.17 -58.53
#